data_AF-A0A925NVI2-F1
#
_entry.id   AF-A0A925NVI2-F1
#
_cell.length_a   1.000
_cell.length_b   1.000
_cell.length_c   1.000
_cell.angle_alpha   90.00
_cell.angle_beta   90.00
_cell.angle_gamma   90.00
#
_symmetry.space_group_name_H-M   'P 1'
#
loop_
_entity.id
_entity.type
_entity.pdbx_description
1 polymer ?
#
loop_
_entity_poly.entity_id
_entity_poly.type
_entity_poly.pdbx_seq_one_letter_code
_entity_poly.pdbx_strand_id
1 'polypeptide(L)'
;MRKEILRLLEKGKELHEKLLSRYNETLPTTIIERGNRIVESELPDKINAILVILNADAQSKKFMPVNTLQQAIDLFKNKELQNSIDSAIANKGLVGLSNYDDCLITVQDLFNNTKIEIEFLVNALSPHKSKSKAFQLQQPMINFHTFTK
;
A
#
# COMPACT_ATOMS: atom_id res chain seq x y z
N MET A 1 11.58 7.46 3.66
CA MET A 1 10.56 6.60 3.04
C MET A 1 10.13 5.45 3.96
N ARG A 2 11.04 4.54 4.38
CA ARG A 2 10.71 3.40 5.28
C ARG A 2 9.92 3.80 6.54
N LYS A 3 10.42 4.78 7.29
CA LYS A 3 9.77 5.28 8.52
C LYS A 3 8.35 5.79 8.28
N GLU A 4 8.12 6.41 7.13
CA GLU A 4 6.81 7.00 6.81
C GLU A 4 5.78 5.93 6.42
N ILE A 5 6.19 4.94 5.62
CA ILE A 5 5.34 3.78 5.33
C ILE A 5 5.04 3.01 6.63
N LEU A 6 6.04 2.77 7.48
CA LEU A 6 5.83 2.15 8.79
C LEU A 6 4.78 2.91 9.62
N ARG A 7 4.93 4.23 9.73
CA ARG A 7 3.99 5.09 10.46
C ARG A 7 2.57 4.97 9.90
N LEU A 8 2.42 4.92 8.57
CA LEU A 8 1.12 4.76 7.92
C LEU A 8 0.50 3.37 8.19
N LEU A 9 1.28 2.30 8.13
CA LEU A 9 0.81 0.95 8.43
C LEU A 9 0.35 0.82 9.90
N GLU A 10 1.14 1.35 10.84
CA GLU A 10 0.78 1.39 12.26
C GLU A 10 -0.50 2.21 12.49
N LYS A 11 -0.63 3.36 11.82
CA LYS A 11 -1.86 4.17 11.85
C LYS A 11 -3.06 3.43 11.25
N GLY A 12 -2.87 2.68 10.16
CA GLY A 12 -3.91 1.85 9.55
C GLY A 12 -4.44 0.80 10.52
N LYS A 13 -3.55 0.12 11.22
CA LYS A 13 -3.89 -0.85 12.28
C LYS A 13 -4.72 -0.19 13.38
N GLU A 14 -4.25 0.94 13.92
CA GLU A 14 -4.95 1.68 14.98
C GLU A 14 -6.34 2.16 14.55
N LEU A 15 -6.48 2.67 13.33
CA LEU A 15 -7.78 3.13 12.82
C LEU A 15 -8.77 1.99 12.60
N HIS A 16 -8.29 0.83 12.16
CA HIS A 16 -9.12 -0.37 12.02
C HIS A 16 -9.59 -0.91 13.37
N GLU A 17 -8.70 -0.97 14.37
CA GLU A 17 -9.07 -1.34 15.75
C GLU A 17 -10.13 -0.38 16.32
N LYS A 18 -10.02 0.93 16.03
CA LYS A 18 -11.05 1.93 16.40
C LYS A 18 -12.36 1.74 15.64
N LEU A 19 -12.30 1.40 14.35
CA LEU A 19 -13.48 1.13 13.53
C LEU A 19 -14.28 -0.04 14.12
N LEU A 20 -13.61 -1.15 14.44
CA LEU A 20 -14.25 -2.34 14.99
C LEU A 20 -14.73 -2.14 16.44
N SER A 21 -13.92 -1.52 17.30
CA SER A 21 -14.28 -1.37 18.72
C SER A 21 -15.37 -0.33 18.99
N ARG A 22 -15.48 0.72 18.16
CA ARG A 22 -16.41 1.83 18.42
C ARG A 22 -17.59 1.91 17.47
N TYR A 23 -17.48 1.33 16.28
CA TYR A 23 -18.42 1.59 15.20
C TYR A 23 -19.00 0.35 14.53
N ASN A 24 -18.61 -0.86 14.97
CA ASN A 24 -19.10 -2.11 14.38
C ASN A 24 -20.63 -2.26 14.46
N GLU A 25 -21.27 -1.68 15.49
CA GLU A 25 -22.73 -1.74 15.67
C GLU A 25 -23.48 -0.53 15.08
N THR A 26 -22.75 0.52 14.65
CA THR A 26 -23.36 1.80 14.24
C THR A 26 -23.12 2.18 12.79
N LEU A 27 -22.06 1.66 12.17
CA LEU A 27 -21.81 1.87 10.75
C LEU A 27 -22.44 0.76 9.90
N PRO A 28 -22.82 1.07 8.65
CA PRO A 28 -23.22 0.05 7.69
C PRO A 28 -22.16 -1.05 7.56
N THR A 29 -22.61 -2.30 7.44
CA THR A 29 -21.77 -3.49 7.26
C THR A 29 -20.77 -3.32 6.12
N THR A 30 -21.18 -2.66 5.03
CA THR A 30 -20.31 -2.36 3.87
C THR A 30 -19.08 -1.52 4.22
N ILE A 31 -19.17 -0.64 5.22
CA ILE A 31 -18.03 0.16 5.69
C ILE A 31 -17.08 -0.70 6.52
N ILE A 32 -17.62 -1.59 7.35
CA ILE A 32 -16.83 -2.53 8.16
C ILE A 32 -16.11 -3.54 7.26
N GLU A 33 -16.82 -4.14 6.31
CA GLU A 33 -16.25 -5.05 5.30
C GLU A 33 -15.16 -4.38 4.48
N ARG A 34 -15.38 -3.13 4.05
CA ARG A 34 -14.36 -2.34 3.36
C ARG A 34 -13.13 -2.12 4.25
N GLY A 35 -13.33 -1.83 5.53
CA GLY A 35 -12.24 -1.68 6.50
C GLY A 35 -11.44 -2.96 6.68
N ASN A 36 -12.11 -4.10 6.78
CA ASN A 36 -11.47 -5.42 6.85
C ASN A 36 -10.66 -5.69 5.59
N ARG A 37 -11.25 -5.50 4.40
CA ARG A 37 -10.55 -5.69 3.11
C ARG A 37 -9.28 -4.85 3.00
N ILE A 38 -9.33 -3.60 3.47
CA ILE A 38 -8.16 -2.71 3.45
C ILE A 38 -7.01 -3.30 4.27
N VAL A 39 -7.29 -3.79 5.49
CA VAL A 39 -6.27 -4.30 6.41
C VAL A 39 -5.79 -5.71 6.07
N GLU A 40 -6.69 -6.57 5.62
CA GLU A 40 -6.43 -7.98 5.38
C GLU A 40 -5.79 -8.26 4.03
N SER A 41 -6.03 -7.41 3.02
CA SER A 41 -5.52 -7.62 1.65
C SER A 41 -4.87 -6.37 1.07
N GLU A 42 -5.56 -5.23 1.00
CA GLU A 42 -5.07 -4.12 0.17
C GLU A 42 -3.76 -3.52 0.69
N LEU A 43 -3.61 -3.34 2.00
CA LEU A 43 -2.35 -2.88 2.59
C LEU A 43 -1.20 -3.89 2.41
N PRO A 44 -1.34 -5.19 2.74
CA PRO A 44 -0.35 -6.21 2.39
C PRO A 44 0.04 -6.23 0.91
N ASP A 45 -0.93 -6.12 0.00
CA ASP A 45 -0.69 -6.15 -1.45
C ASP A 45 0.19 -4.98 -1.90
N LYS A 46 -0.02 -3.78 -1.34
CA LYS A 46 0.85 -2.62 -1.61
C LYS A 46 2.28 -2.86 -1.14
N ILE A 47 2.47 -3.56 -0.03
CA ILE A 47 3.80 -3.91 0.46
C ILE A 47 4.45 -4.99 -0.40
N ASN A 48 3.69 -5.99 -0.85
CA ASN A 48 4.20 -7.01 -1.75
C ASN A 48 4.69 -6.43 -3.08
N ALA A 49 4.03 -5.39 -3.60
CA ALA A 49 4.51 -4.68 -4.80
C ALA A 49 5.91 -4.09 -4.61
N ILE A 50 6.21 -3.50 -3.44
CA ILE A 50 7.56 -3.03 -3.10
C ILE A 50 8.55 -4.20 -3.06
N LEU A 51 8.16 -5.30 -2.42
CA LEU A 51 9.05 -6.46 -2.23
C LEU A 51 9.45 -7.13 -3.55
N VAL A 52 8.55 -7.18 -4.53
CA VAL A 52 8.85 -7.70 -5.87
C VAL A 52 10.04 -6.96 -6.47
N ILE A 53 10.06 -5.63 -6.36
CA ILE A 53 11.13 -4.80 -6.91
C ILE A 53 12.41 -4.92 -6.11
N LEU A 54 12.33 -4.89 -4.76
CA LEU A 54 13.52 -5.05 -3.92
C LEU A 54 14.19 -6.42 -4.09
N ASN A 55 13.40 -7.48 -4.29
CA ASN A 55 13.94 -8.82 -4.54
C ASN A 55 14.51 -8.98 -5.95
N ALA A 56 14.01 -8.21 -6.92
CA ALA A 56 14.60 -8.18 -8.26
C ALA A 56 16.01 -7.55 -8.24
N ASP A 57 16.28 -6.58 -7.35
CA ASP A 57 17.62 -5.99 -7.17
C ASP A 57 18.62 -7.00 -6.63
N ALA A 58 18.19 -7.72 -5.59
CA ALA A 58 19.10 -8.43 -4.69
C ALA A 58 19.68 -9.73 -5.29
N GLN A 59 19.33 -10.09 -6.54
CA GLN A 59 19.65 -11.36 -7.23
C GLN A 59 19.39 -12.63 -6.38
N SER A 60 18.62 -12.47 -5.30
CA SER A 60 18.25 -13.47 -4.32
C SER A 60 16.94 -12.99 -3.67
N LYS A 61 15.94 -13.88 -3.54
CA LYS A 61 14.65 -13.55 -2.92
C LYS A 61 14.83 -13.36 -1.41
N LYS A 62 15.38 -12.19 -1.03
CA LYS A 62 15.73 -11.86 0.35
C LYS A 62 14.49 -11.70 1.24
N PHE A 63 13.40 -11.18 0.68
CA PHE A 63 12.16 -10.94 1.42
C PHE A 63 11.04 -11.84 0.92
N MET A 64 10.34 -12.48 1.86
CA MET A 64 9.13 -13.25 1.55
C MET A 64 7.92 -12.31 1.44
N PRO A 65 6.93 -12.62 0.57
CA PRO A 65 5.66 -11.91 0.56
C PRO A 65 5.00 -11.89 1.95
N VAL A 66 4.36 -10.77 2.27
CA VAL A 66 3.59 -10.59 3.50
C VAL A 66 2.11 -10.86 3.21
N ASN A 67 1.46 -11.57 4.13
CA ASN A 67 0.04 -11.94 4.03
C ASN A 67 -0.83 -11.20 5.05
N THR A 68 -0.22 -10.49 6.00
CA THR A 68 -0.94 -9.72 7.03
C THR A 68 -0.33 -8.35 7.23
N LEU A 69 -1.15 -7.41 7.70
CA LEU A 69 -0.67 -6.07 8.09
C LEU A 69 0.42 -6.15 9.18
N GLN A 70 0.33 -7.11 10.11
CA GLN A 70 1.35 -7.28 11.14
C GLN A 70 2.70 -7.70 10.53
N GLN A 71 2.70 -8.65 9.59
CA GLN A 71 3.92 -9.04 8.87
C GLN A 71 4.52 -7.87 8.08
N ALA A 72 3.68 -7.04 7.45
CA ALA A 72 4.12 -5.81 6.79
C ALA A 72 4.78 -4.82 7.77
N ILE A 73 4.20 -4.62 8.95
CA ILE A 73 4.76 -3.76 10.01
C ILE A 73 6.12 -4.31 10.47
N ASP A 74 6.21 -5.60 10.75
CA ASP A 74 7.43 -6.25 11.24
C ASP A 74 8.56 -6.19 10.22
N LEU A 75 8.24 -6.39 8.94
CA LEU A 75 9.16 -6.19 7.82
C LEU A 75 9.72 -4.76 7.80
N PHE A 76 8.89 -3.73 7.97
CA PHE A 76 9.34 -2.33 7.95
C PHE A 76 10.08 -1.89 9.22
N LYS A 77 9.96 -2.66 10.31
CA LYS A 77 10.81 -2.54 11.51
C LYS A 77 12.21 -3.14 11.30
N ASN A 78 12.36 -4.12 10.40
CA ASN A 78 13.64 -4.71 10.07
C ASN A 78 14.59 -3.67 9.46
N LYS A 79 15.78 -3.51 10.07
CA LYS A 79 16.80 -2.57 9.62
C LYS A 79 17.42 -2.97 8.29
N GLU A 80 17.49 -4.27 7.97
CA GLU A 80 18.05 -4.76 6.70
C GLU A 80 17.23 -4.35 5.48
N LEU A 81 15.94 -4.06 5.67
CA LEU A 81 15.11 -3.52 4.61
C LEU A 81 15.64 -2.18 4.12
N GLN A 82 16.16 -1.34 5.02
CA GLN A 82 16.76 -0.05 4.64
C GLN A 82 17.96 -0.24 3.72
N ASN A 83 18.86 -1.17 4.06
CA ASN A 83 20.03 -1.45 3.22
C ASN A 83 19.64 -1.91 1.82
N SER A 84 18.53 -2.66 1.71
CA SER A 84 18.03 -3.14 0.41
C SER A 84 17.37 -2.03 -0.39
N ILE A 85 16.68 -1.10 0.28
CA ILE A 85 16.15 0.13 -0.35
C ILE A 85 17.30 1.00 -0.87
N ASP A 86 18.33 1.21 -0.04
CA ASP A 86 19.48 2.05 -0.39
C ASP A 86 20.28 1.45 -1.56
N SER A 87 20.45 0.12 -1.57
CA SER A 87 21.01 -0.64 -2.70
C SER A 87 20.20 -0.44 -3.98
N ALA A 88 18.88 -0.64 -3.92
CA ALA A 88 18.01 -0.53 -5.07
C ALA A 88 17.94 0.90 -5.63
N ILE A 89 18.06 1.93 -4.78
CA ILE A 89 18.17 3.33 -5.20
C ILE A 89 19.52 3.61 -5.89
N ALA A 90 20.61 3.04 -5.38
CA ALA A 90 21.93 3.19 -5.97
C ALA A 90 22.05 2.48 -7.33
N ASN A 91 21.41 1.31 -7.46
CA ASN A 91 21.29 0.55 -8.70
C ASN A 91 20.21 1.13 -9.61
N LYS A 92 20.45 2.34 -10.16
CA LYS A 92 19.59 3.10 -11.10
C LYS A 92 18.95 2.31 -12.26
N GLY A 93 19.31 1.04 -12.46
CA GLY A 93 18.77 0.11 -13.46
C GLY A 93 17.56 -0.71 -13.03
N LEU A 94 17.03 -0.60 -11.81
CA LEU A 94 15.73 -1.20 -11.47
C LEU A 94 14.58 -0.34 -12.01
N VAL A 95 14.31 -0.59 -13.27
CA VAL A 95 13.23 0.01 -14.04
C VAL A 95 12.05 -0.94 -14.02
N GLY A 96 10.95 -0.56 -13.38
CA GLY A 96 9.67 -1.22 -13.62
C GLY A 96 9.10 -0.73 -14.95
N LEU A 97 8.73 -1.63 -15.86
CA LEU A 97 7.86 -1.27 -16.98
C LEU A 97 6.48 -0.95 -16.40
N SER A 98 6.11 0.33 -16.48
CA SER A 98 4.73 0.76 -16.31
C SER A 98 3.89 0.17 -17.45
N ASN A 99 2.69 -0.36 -17.16
CA ASN A 99 1.72 -0.70 -18.22
C ASN A 99 1.16 0.53 -18.94
N TYR A 100 1.51 1.73 -18.47
CA TYR A 100 1.19 3.03 -19.06
C TYR A 100 2.50 3.75 -19.41
N ASP A 101 2.83 3.71 -20.70
CA ASP A 101 3.96 4.37 -21.35
C ASP A 101 5.37 3.93 -20.91
N ASP A 102 6.33 4.10 -21.84
CA ASP A 102 7.79 3.87 -21.71
C ASP A 102 8.46 4.76 -20.64
N CYS A 103 7.82 4.97 -19.50
CA CYS A 103 8.35 5.71 -18.37
C CYS A 103 9.13 4.77 -17.44
N LEU A 104 10.42 5.03 -17.33
CA LEU A 104 11.29 4.41 -16.34
C LEU A 104 10.81 4.81 -14.93
N ILE A 105 10.11 3.93 -14.22
CA ILE A 105 9.75 4.19 -12.80
C ILE A 105 10.97 3.86 -11.94
N THR A 106 11.48 4.87 -11.23
CA THR A 106 12.57 4.66 -10.27
C THR A 106 12.05 4.01 -8.98
N VAL A 107 12.94 3.36 -8.21
CA VAL A 107 12.61 2.86 -6.87
C VAL A 107 12.07 3.99 -5.98
N GLN A 108 12.61 5.21 -6.10
CA GLN A 108 12.12 6.37 -5.37
C GLN A 108 10.65 6.69 -5.71
N ASP A 109 10.29 6.68 -7.00
CA ASP A 109 8.93 6.95 -7.47
C ASP A 109 7.95 5.85 -7.04
N LEU A 110 8.38 4.59 -7.11
CA LEU A 110 7.59 3.46 -6.60
C LEU A 110 7.24 3.64 -5.12
N PHE A 111 8.23 3.98 -4.29
CA PHE A 111 7.99 4.21 -2.86
C PHE A 111 7.10 5.42 -2.62
N ASN A 112 7.24 6.49 -3.40
CA ASN A 112 6.37 7.66 -3.32
C ASN A 112 4.92 7.32 -3.70
N ASN A 113 4.73 6.62 -4.81
CA ASN A 113 3.41 6.19 -5.27
C ASN A 113 2.76 5.24 -4.26
N THR A 114 3.50 4.25 -3.78
CA THR A 114 3.00 3.31 -2.77
C THR A 114 2.63 4.03 -1.48
N LYS A 115 3.43 5.03 -1.05
CA LYS A 115 3.09 5.86 0.11
C LYS A 115 1.75 6.57 -0.08
N ILE A 116 1.53 7.19 -1.24
CA ILE A 116 0.28 7.90 -1.57
C ILE A 116 -0.91 6.93 -1.53
N GLU A 117 -0.76 5.74 -2.11
CA GLU A 117 -1.80 4.72 -2.11
C GLU A 117 -2.11 4.21 -0.69
N ILE A 118 -1.08 3.91 0.11
CA ILE A 118 -1.25 3.51 1.51
C ILE A 118 -1.93 4.63 2.31
N GLU A 119 -1.53 5.89 2.11
CA GLU A 119 -2.15 7.04 2.77
C GLU A 119 -3.63 7.17 2.40
N PHE A 120 -4.00 6.97 1.14
CA PHE A 120 -5.39 6.94 0.70
C PHE A 120 -6.18 5.83 1.41
N LEU A 121 -5.65 4.61 1.45
CA LEU A 121 -6.26 3.46 2.12
C LEU A 121 -6.45 3.71 3.63
N VAL A 122 -5.41 4.19 4.31
CA VAL A 122 -5.45 4.53 5.74
C VAL A 122 -6.47 5.64 6.02
N ASN A 123 -6.58 6.62 5.14
CA ASN A 123 -7.57 7.69 5.28
C ASN A 123 -9.01 7.19 5.12
N ALA A 124 -9.25 6.15 4.32
CA ALA A 124 -10.57 5.54 4.17
C ALA A 124 -11.04 4.82 5.46
N LEU A 125 -10.12 4.44 6.35
CA LEU A 125 -10.44 3.86 7.66
C LEU A 125 -10.92 4.91 8.68
N SER A 126 -10.81 6.21 8.39
CA SER A 126 -11.18 7.27 9.34
C SER A 126 -12.70 7.52 9.39
N PRO A 127 -13.35 7.37 10.57
CA PRO A 127 -14.82 7.48 10.73
C PRO A 127 -15.40 8.85 10.33
N HIS A 128 -14.60 9.92 10.45
CA HIS A 128 -15.03 11.28 10.09
C HIS A 128 -15.13 11.49 8.57
N LYS A 129 -14.35 10.74 7.78
CA LYS A 129 -14.41 10.77 6.31
C LYS A 129 -15.48 9.84 5.75
N SER A 130 -15.88 8.80 6.48
CA SER A 130 -16.97 7.90 6.09
C SER A 130 -18.38 8.42 6.41
N LYS A 131 -18.51 9.48 7.23
CA LYS A 131 -19.78 10.19 7.50
C LYS A 131 -20.07 11.38 6.55
N SER A 132 -19.10 11.83 5.76
CA SER A 132 -19.34 12.83 4.72
C SER A 132 -20.19 12.18 3.63
N LYS A 133 -21.40 12.73 3.39
CA LYS A 133 -22.30 12.32 2.30
C LYS A 133 -21.47 12.07 1.04
N ALA A 134 -21.51 10.85 0.54
CA ALA A 134 -20.75 10.36 -0.59
C ALA A 134 -19.22 10.40 -0.39
N PHE A 135 -18.68 9.27 0.08
CA PHE A 135 -17.47 8.73 -0.54
C PHE A 135 -17.85 8.44 -2.01
N GLN A 136 -17.99 9.50 -2.82
CA GLN A 136 -18.12 9.35 -4.26
C GLN A 136 -16.94 8.49 -4.66
N LEU A 137 -17.27 7.41 -5.35
CA LEU A 137 -16.38 6.59 -6.14
C LEU A 137 -15.64 7.49 -7.13
N GLN A 138 -14.67 8.26 -6.66
CA GLN A 138 -13.55 8.70 -7.45
C GLN A 138 -12.45 7.68 -7.16
N GLN A 139 -12.67 6.47 -7.66
CA GLN A 139 -11.52 5.82 -8.30
C GLN A 139 -11.03 6.84 -9.34
N PRO A 140 -9.72 7.11 -9.47
CA PRO A 140 -9.26 7.69 -10.70
C PRO A 140 -9.79 6.78 -11.82
N MET A 141 -10.73 7.28 -12.62
CA MET A 141 -11.20 6.59 -13.82
C MET A 141 -10.01 6.56 -14.77
N ILE A 142 -9.23 5.50 -14.66
CA ILE A 142 -8.37 5.09 -15.75
C ILE A 142 -9.34 4.55 -16.81
N ASN A 143 -9.68 5.40 -17.77
CA ASN A 143 -10.49 5.03 -18.93
C ASN A 143 -9.73 3.94 -19.71
N PHE A 144 -10.16 2.68 -19.56
CA PHE A 144 -9.79 1.62 -20.50
C PHE A 144 -10.67 1.79 -21.74
N HIS A 145 -10.14 2.42 -22.78
CA HIS A 145 -10.68 2.21 -24.13
C HIS A 145 -10.29 0.80 -24.57
N THR A 146 -11.27 -0.09 -24.63
CA THR A 146 -11.16 -1.39 -25.30
C THR A 146 -10.98 -1.16 -26.78
N PHE A 147 -9.79 -1.40 -27.30
CA PHE A 147 -9.61 -1.66 -28.74
C PHE A 147 -9.83 -3.14 -28.99
N THR A 148 -11.01 -3.46 -29.51
CA THR A 148 -11.25 -4.66 -30.32
C THR A 148 -10.38 -4.63 -31.57
N LYS A 149 -9.94 -5.83 -31.95
CA LYS A 149 -9.02 -6.21 -33.04
C LYS A 149 -9.15 -5.42 -34.34
#